data_AF-A0A383BER2-F1
#
_entry.id   AF-A0A383BER2-F1
#
_cell.length_a   1.000
_cell.length_b   1.000
_cell.length_c   1.000
_cell.angle_alpha   90.00
_cell.angle_beta   90.00
_cell.angle_gamma   90.00
#
_symmetry.space_group_name_H-M   'P 1'
#
loop_
_entity.id
_entity.type
_entity.pdbx_description
1 polymer ?
#
loop_
_entity_poly.entity_id
_entity_poly.type
_entity_poly.pdbx_seq_one_letter_code
_entity_poly.pdbx_strand_id
1 'polypeptide(L)'
;CVDADNSGDDCDDCAGVPNGNTVCLNLGTVDEENGTMDILYQSYNPISCFQFDLSNIIITDAESSLEITVFDEESDLIIGLSTTGSVLPPTTGDESNILVVLDYLSLAGLESCLSNAIIAYSGSSEGYPVSYTNDSSLDSVCFTPCMNSGCGCDLAGPSGCDNTCGSTLEIDDCGVCGGDNADQDCAGECGGSAWESDCGCVASDNSGDDCDDCAGEPNGTAWESDCGCVASDNSGDDCDDCAGEP
;
A
#
# COMPACT_ATOMS: atom_id res chain seq x y z
N CYS A 1 2.72 -45.29 -9.74
CA CYS A 1 3.71 -44.64 -10.62
C CYS A 1 5.01 -44.48 -9.84
N VAL A 2 6.17 -44.43 -10.50
CA VAL A 2 7.47 -44.25 -9.84
C VAL A 2 8.16 -43.14 -10.62
N ASP A 3 8.45 -42.01 -9.96
CA ASP A 3 9.24 -40.95 -10.59
C ASP A 3 10.73 -41.33 -10.64
N ALA A 4 11.50 -40.63 -11.46
CA ALA A 4 12.90 -40.84 -11.78
C ALA A 4 13.84 -40.86 -10.56
N ASP A 5 13.45 -40.23 -9.45
CA ASP A 5 14.19 -40.24 -8.19
C ASP A 5 13.61 -41.21 -7.13
N ASN A 6 12.50 -41.89 -7.45
CA ASN A 6 11.81 -42.86 -6.59
C ASN A 6 11.36 -42.26 -5.24
N SER A 7 11.08 -40.95 -5.20
CA SER A 7 10.45 -40.22 -4.09
C SER A 7 8.98 -40.59 -3.89
N GLY A 8 8.27 -40.85 -4.99
CA GLY A 8 6.82 -41.09 -5.03
C GLY A 8 5.94 -39.84 -5.12
N ASP A 9 6.53 -38.63 -5.07
CA ASP A 9 5.81 -37.35 -4.98
C ASP A 9 5.13 -36.89 -6.29
N ASP A 10 5.71 -37.22 -7.44
CA ASP A 10 5.22 -36.80 -8.76
C ASP A 10 3.87 -37.45 -9.18
N CYS A 11 3.28 -38.29 -8.32
CA CYS A 11 1.99 -38.96 -8.52
C CYS A 11 1.07 -38.90 -7.29
N ASP A 12 1.42 -38.04 -6.34
CA ASP A 12 0.55 -37.70 -5.23
C ASP A 12 -0.54 -36.74 -5.73
N ASP A 13 -1.73 -36.86 -5.16
CA ASP A 13 -2.72 -35.80 -5.31
C ASP A 13 -2.27 -34.54 -4.55
N CYS A 14 -3.03 -33.47 -4.71
CA CYS A 14 -2.72 -32.18 -4.09
C CYS A 14 -2.64 -32.21 -2.54
N ALA A 15 -3.12 -33.28 -1.90
CA ALA A 15 -3.02 -33.49 -0.45
C ALA A 15 -1.83 -34.39 -0.06
N GLY A 16 -0.94 -34.72 -0.99
CA GLY A 16 0.19 -35.60 -0.76
C GLY A 16 -0.20 -37.08 -0.63
N VAL A 17 -1.36 -37.48 -1.16
CA VAL A 17 -1.82 -38.88 -1.12
C VAL A 17 -1.44 -39.59 -2.43
N PRO A 18 -0.60 -40.64 -2.39
CA PRO A 18 -0.19 -41.37 -3.59
C PRO A 18 -1.35 -41.98 -4.35
N ASN A 19 -1.53 -41.58 -5.62
CA ASN A 19 -2.67 -41.96 -6.47
C ASN A 19 -4.03 -41.63 -5.82
N GLY A 20 -4.08 -40.58 -5.00
CA GLY A 20 -5.30 -40.09 -4.39
C GLY A 20 -6.21 -39.37 -5.40
N ASN A 21 -7.39 -39.01 -4.92
CA ASN A 21 -8.41 -38.30 -5.69
C ASN A 21 -8.94 -37.06 -4.95
N THR A 22 -8.15 -36.53 -4.02
CA THR A 22 -8.51 -35.34 -3.25
C THR A 22 -8.65 -34.14 -4.16
N VAL A 23 -9.65 -33.31 -3.87
CA VAL A 23 -9.81 -31.99 -4.46
C VAL A 23 -9.32 -30.98 -3.43
N CYS A 24 -8.29 -30.21 -3.80
CA CYS A 24 -7.80 -29.15 -2.92
C CYS A 24 -8.42 -27.83 -3.34
N LEU A 25 -9.03 -27.17 -2.37
CA LEU A 25 -9.58 -25.83 -2.54
C LEU A 25 -8.60 -24.80 -2.00
N ASN A 26 -8.49 -23.70 -2.74
CA ASN A 26 -7.72 -22.55 -2.32
C ASN A 26 -8.47 -21.27 -2.65
N LEU A 27 -8.24 -20.24 -1.85
CA LEU A 27 -8.64 -18.88 -2.19
C LEU A 27 -7.67 -18.38 -3.26
N GLY A 28 -8.22 -17.95 -4.38
CA GLY A 28 -7.47 -17.39 -5.49
C GLY A 28 -7.28 -15.89 -5.33
N THR A 29 -7.43 -15.17 -6.43
CA THR A 29 -7.34 -13.72 -6.43
C THR A 29 -8.52 -13.13 -5.66
N VAL A 30 -8.24 -12.18 -4.78
CA VAL A 30 -9.26 -11.33 -4.15
C VAL A 30 -9.05 -9.92 -4.67
N ASP A 31 -9.99 -9.42 -5.46
CA ASP A 31 -10.05 -8.04 -5.94
C ASP A 31 -11.03 -7.26 -5.06
N GLU A 32 -10.49 -6.59 -4.05
CA GLU A 32 -11.29 -5.80 -3.12
C GLU A 32 -11.80 -4.49 -3.73
N GLU A 33 -11.22 -4.00 -4.83
CA GLU A 33 -11.66 -2.77 -5.51
C GLU A 33 -12.95 -3.03 -6.28
N ASN A 34 -13.00 -4.17 -6.98
CA ASN A 34 -14.19 -4.59 -7.73
C ASN A 34 -15.15 -5.46 -6.90
N GLY A 35 -14.73 -5.90 -5.71
CA GLY A 35 -15.50 -6.78 -4.85
C GLY A 35 -15.65 -8.18 -5.45
N THR A 36 -14.60 -8.73 -6.04
CA THR A 36 -14.62 -10.07 -6.66
C THR A 36 -13.58 -10.98 -6.03
N MET A 37 -13.88 -12.28 -5.93
CA MET A 37 -12.92 -13.28 -5.45
C MET A 37 -13.05 -14.61 -6.19
N ASP A 38 -11.92 -15.26 -6.39
CA ASP A 38 -11.86 -16.59 -7.00
C ASP A 38 -11.76 -17.67 -5.93
N ILE A 39 -12.54 -18.73 -6.07
CA ILE A 39 -12.24 -20.02 -5.44
C ILE A 39 -11.57 -20.89 -6.48
N LEU A 40 -10.38 -21.38 -6.16
CA LEU A 40 -9.59 -22.26 -7.02
C LEU A 40 -9.73 -23.72 -6.57
N TYR A 41 -9.59 -24.63 -7.51
CA TYR A 41 -9.47 -26.06 -7.25
C TYR A 41 -8.26 -26.67 -7.96
N GLN A 42 -7.69 -27.70 -7.34
CA GLN A 42 -6.77 -28.64 -7.95
C GLN A 42 -7.37 -30.05 -7.83
N SER A 43 -7.49 -30.77 -8.95
CA SER A 43 -8.01 -32.14 -8.97
C SER A 43 -7.58 -32.89 -10.22
N TYR A 44 -7.16 -34.14 -10.07
CA TYR A 44 -6.90 -35.04 -11.21
C TYR A 44 -8.17 -35.64 -11.83
N ASN A 45 -9.34 -35.36 -11.26
CA ASN A 45 -10.62 -35.86 -11.77
C ASN A 45 -11.53 -34.69 -12.20
N PRO A 46 -12.40 -34.92 -13.20
CA PRO A 46 -13.39 -33.91 -13.58
C PRO A 46 -14.43 -33.70 -12.47
N ILE A 47 -14.92 -32.48 -12.33
CA ILE A 47 -15.94 -32.09 -11.34
C ILE A 47 -17.23 -31.74 -12.08
N SER A 48 -18.37 -32.34 -11.69
CA SER A 48 -19.68 -31.99 -12.27
C SER A 48 -20.56 -31.20 -11.31
N CYS A 49 -20.25 -31.22 -10.01
CA CYS A 49 -20.94 -30.43 -9.01
C CYS A 49 -20.05 -30.15 -7.81
N PHE A 50 -20.29 -29.01 -7.20
CA PHE A 50 -19.73 -28.62 -5.93
C PHE A 50 -20.79 -27.92 -5.07
N GLN A 51 -20.58 -27.97 -3.77
CA GLN A 51 -21.25 -27.17 -2.77
C GLN A 51 -20.20 -26.73 -1.76
N PHE A 52 -20.31 -25.54 -1.17
CA PHE A 52 -19.58 -25.13 0.03
C PHE A 52 -20.33 -23.98 0.71
N ASP A 53 -19.97 -23.74 1.97
CA ASP A 53 -20.47 -22.59 2.74
C ASP A 53 -19.36 -21.53 2.82
N LEU A 54 -19.73 -20.26 2.67
CA LEU A 54 -18.81 -19.13 2.79
C LEU A 54 -19.35 -18.11 3.79
N SER A 55 -18.92 -18.25 5.04
CA SER A 55 -19.43 -17.44 6.15
C SER A 55 -18.85 -16.02 6.19
N ASN A 56 -19.56 -15.13 6.90
CA ASN A 56 -19.12 -13.77 7.26
C ASN A 56 -18.79 -12.85 6.08
N ILE A 57 -19.33 -13.12 4.90
CA ILE A 57 -19.22 -12.29 3.71
C ILE A 57 -20.59 -12.19 3.04
N ILE A 58 -20.92 -11.04 2.47
CA ILE A 58 -22.17 -10.88 1.71
C ILE A 58 -21.84 -11.14 0.26
N ILE A 59 -22.30 -12.28 -0.27
CA ILE A 59 -22.18 -12.61 -1.69
C ILE A 59 -23.33 -11.95 -2.45
N THR A 60 -23.01 -11.27 -3.55
CA THR A 60 -23.97 -10.62 -4.45
C THR A 60 -24.12 -11.35 -5.77
N ASP A 61 -23.11 -12.11 -6.19
CA ASP A 61 -23.17 -12.97 -7.37
C ASP A 61 -22.20 -14.15 -7.26
N ALA A 62 -22.47 -15.21 -8.02
CA ALA A 62 -21.60 -16.38 -8.10
C ALA A 62 -21.65 -16.99 -9.52
N GLU A 63 -20.51 -17.02 -10.19
CA GLU A 63 -20.37 -17.53 -11.55
C GLU A 63 -19.35 -18.68 -11.62
N SER A 64 -19.80 -19.83 -12.10
CA SER A 64 -18.93 -20.96 -12.46
C SER A 64 -19.07 -21.29 -13.93
N SER A 65 -18.10 -22.01 -14.49
CA SER A 65 -18.21 -22.58 -15.84
C SER A 65 -19.10 -23.82 -15.92
N LEU A 66 -19.64 -24.28 -14.78
CA LEU A 66 -20.78 -25.21 -14.75
C LEU A 66 -22.08 -24.52 -15.18
N GLU A 67 -23.09 -25.32 -15.52
CA GLU A 67 -24.31 -24.80 -16.16
C GLU A 67 -25.20 -24.00 -15.21
N ILE A 68 -25.23 -24.41 -13.95
CA ILE A 68 -26.08 -23.83 -12.93
C ILE A 68 -25.18 -23.48 -11.75
N THR A 69 -25.20 -22.22 -11.36
CA THR A 69 -24.63 -21.73 -10.11
C THR A 69 -25.77 -21.08 -9.32
N VAL A 70 -25.90 -21.44 -8.06
CA VAL A 70 -26.92 -20.92 -7.14
C VAL A 70 -26.19 -20.51 -5.87
N PHE A 71 -26.51 -19.33 -5.36
CA PHE A 71 -26.14 -18.91 -4.02
C PHE A 71 -27.41 -18.59 -3.23
N ASP A 72 -27.37 -18.86 -1.93
CA ASP A 72 -28.46 -18.59 -1.00
C ASP A 72 -27.95 -17.58 0.05
N GLU A 73 -28.49 -16.36 -0.01
CA GLU A 73 -28.11 -15.23 0.86
C GLU A 73 -28.43 -15.45 2.35
N GLU A 74 -29.24 -16.47 2.67
CA GLU A 74 -29.73 -16.73 4.03
C GLU A 74 -28.98 -17.88 4.71
N SER A 75 -28.34 -18.74 3.91
CA SER A 75 -27.61 -19.93 4.37
C SER A 75 -26.12 -19.95 4.02
N ASP A 76 -25.58 -18.87 3.43
CA ASP A 76 -24.18 -18.74 3.02
C ASP A 76 -23.73 -19.85 2.04
N LEU A 77 -24.69 -20.53 1.42
CA LEU A 77 -24.51 -21.76 0.67
C LEU A 77 -24.35 -21.44 -0.82
N ILE A 78 -23.23 -21.89 -1.41
CA ILE A 78 -22.98 -21.82 -2.85
C ILE A 78 -23.02 -23.24 -3.42
N ILE A 79 -23.74 -23.41 -4.53
CA ILE A 79 -23.87 -24.67 -5.26
C ILE A 79 -23.59 -24.43 -6.73
N GLY A 80 -22.67 -25.19 -7.32
CA GLY A 80 -22.49 -25.30 -8.76
C GLY A 80 -22.81 -26.72 -9.22
N LEU A 81 -23.60 -26.88 -10.28
CA LEU A 81 -23.91 -28.20 -10.83
C LEU A 81 -24.16 -28.18 -12.34
N SER A 82 -23.97 -29.35 -12.94
CA SER A 82 -24.27 -29.62 -14.34
C SER A 82 -25.32 -30.70 -14.46
N THR A 83 -26.28 -30.51 -15.38
CA THR A 83 -27.37 -31.47 -15.65
C THR A 83 -27.24 -32.14 -17.02
N THR A 84 -26.45 -31.56 -17.93
CA THR A 84 -26.25 -32.12 -19.28
C THR A 84 -24.96 -32.93 -19.42
N GLY A 85 -24.11 -32.95 -18.38
CA GLY A 85 -22.84 -33.67 -18.37
C GLY A 85 -21.60 -32.80 -18.65
N SER A 86 -21.76 -31.48 -18.71
CA SER A 86 -20.64 -30.52 -18.63
C SER A 86 -19.86 -30.71 -17.33
N VAL A 87 -18.53 -30.54 -17.37
CA VAL A 87 -17.65 -30.69 -16.21
C VAL A 87 -16.58 -29.61 -16.18
N LEU A 88 -16.12 -29.28 -14.98
CA LEU A 88 -14.84 -28.62 -14.79
C LEU A 88 -13.72 -29.64 -15.10
N PRO A 89 -12.73 -29.28 -15.92
CA PRO A 89 -11.70 -30.20 -16.34
C PRO A 89 -10.74 -30.57 -15.19
N PRO A 90 -10.12 -31.76 -15.22
CA PRO A 90 -9.03 -32.05 -14.31
C PRO A 90 -7.86 -31.07 -14.54
N THR A 91 -7.11 -30.79 -13.48
CA THR A 91 -5.85 -30.05 -13.52
C THR A 91 -4.67 -30.98 -13.79
N THR A 92 -3.52 -30.40 -14.15
CA THR A 92 -2.28 -31.14 -14.41
C THR A 92 -1.17 -30.69 -13.48
N GLY A 93 -0.50 -31.64 -12.83
CA GLY A 93 0.53 -31.34 -11.83
C GLY A 93 -0.01 -30.41 -10.72
N ASP A 94 0.76 -29.36 -10.44
CA ASP A 94 0.47 -28.37 -9.38
C ASP A 94 -0.41 -27.20 -9.85
N GLU A 95 -0.95 -27.23 -11.07
CA GLU A 95 -1.81 -26.16 -11.57
C GLU A 95 -3.18 -26.18 -10.88
N SER A 96 -3.72 -24.99 -10.61
CA SER A 96 -5.08 -24.78 -10.10
C SER A 96 -5.96 -24.11 -11.17
N ASN A 97 -7.24 -24.45 -11.19
CA ASN A 97 -8.26 -23.85 -12.05
C ASN A 97 -9.34 -23.14 -11.22
N ILE A 98 -10.14 -22.29 -11.86
CA ILE A 98 -11.24 -21.58 -11.19
C ILE A 98 -12.43 -22.53 -10.98
N LEU A 99 -12.85 -22.69 -9.74
CA LEU A 99 -14.07 -23.39 -9.35
C LEU A 99 -15.28 -22.47 -9.56
N VAL A 100 -15.21 -21.27 -9.01
CA VAL A 100 -16.25 -20.24 -9.06
C VAL A 100 -15.63 -18.86 -8.80
N VAL A 101 -16.14 -17.84 -9.48
CA VAL A 101 -15.88 -16.43 -9.21
C VAL A 101 -17.08 -15.88 -8.44
N LEU A 102 -16.82 -15.18 -7.34
CA LEU A 102 -17.85 -14.62 -6.48
C LEU A 102 -17.74 -13.10 -6.49
N ASP A 103 -18.87 -12.42 -6.64
CA ASP A 103 -18.97 -11.00 -6.32
C ASP A 103 -19.45 -10.84 -4.88
N TYR A 104 -18.86 -9.93 -4.14
CA TYR A 104 -19.15 -9.73 -2.72
C TYR A 104 -19.11 -8.27 -2.30
N LEU A 105 -19.80 -7.97 -1.20
CA LEU A 105 -19.70 -6.71 -0.48
C LEU A 105 -18.79 -6.89 0.73
N SER A 106 -17.66 -6.18 0.72
CA SER A 106 -16.70 -6.19 1.82
C SER A 106 -17.31 -5.61 3.09
N LEU A 107 -17.42 -6.43 4.14
CA LEU A 107 -17.73 -5.99 5.49
C LEU A 107 -16.42 -5.93 6.29
N ALA A 108 -16.05 -4.72 6.70
CA ALA A 108 -14.82 -4.47 7.43
C ALA A 108 -14.64 -5.37 8.68
N GLY A 109 -13.52 -6.08 8.74
CA GLY A 109 -13.01 -6.72 9.96
C GLY A 109 -13.68 -8.04 10.36
N LEU A 110 -14.37 -8.72 9.45
CA LEU A 110 -14.94 -10.05 9.68
C LEU A 110 -14.18 -11.12 8.91
N GLU A 111 -13.72 -12.17 9.58
CA GLU A 111 -13.03 -13.31 8.96
C GLU A 111 -14.01 -14.18 8.15
N SER A 112 -13.85 -14.21 6.81
CA SER A 112 -14.63 -15.05 5.91
C SER A 112 -14.05 -16.46 5.85
N CYS A 113 -14.86 -17.49 6.05
CA CYS A 113 -14.40 -18.87 6.10
C CYS A 113 -15.14 -19.75 5.11
N LEU A 114 -14.37 -20.42 4.25
CA LEU A 114 -14.84 -21.46 3.35
C LEU A 114 -14.84 -22.81 4.09
N SER A 115 -15.98 -23.50 4.08
CA SER A 115 -16.18 -24.75 4.83
C SER A 115 -17.25 -25.64 4.19
N ASN A 116 -17.48 -26.84 4.74
CA ASN A 116 -18.54 -27.77 4.35
C ASN A 116 -18.60 -28.08 2.85
N ALA A 117 -17.44 -28.07 2.19
CA ALA A 117 -17.34 -28.33 0.76
C ALA A 117 -17.64 -29.80 0.43
N ILE A 118 -18.52 -30.00 -0.54
CA ILE A 118 -18.86 -31.30 -1.12
C ILE A 118 -18.62 -31.19 -2.62
N ILE A 119 -17.71 -32.00 -3.16
CA ILE A 119 -17.35 -31.96 -4.58
C ILE A 119 -17.54 -33.36 -5.15
N ALA A 120 -18.18 -33.47 -6.32
CA ALA A 120 -18.46 -34.77 -6.91
C ALA A 120 -18.51 -34.74 -8.45
N TYR A 121 -18.56 -35.96 -9.01
CA TYR A 121 -18.76 -36.22 -10.42
C TYR A 121 -20.06 -37.01 -10.64
N SER A 122 -20.80 -36.73 -11.71
CA SER A 122 -22.17 -37.24 -11.95
C SER A 122 -22.26 -38.77 -12.17
N GLY A 123 -21.13 -39.47 -12.16
CA GLY A 123 -21.01 -40.92 -12.24
C GLY A 123 -20.51 -41.61 -10.97
N SER A 124 -20.23 -40.87 -9.88
CA SER A 124 -19.80 -41.45 -8.60
C SER A 124 -20.95 -41.54 -7.61
N SER A 125 -20.92 -42.57 -6.74
CA SER A 125 -21.86 -42.71 -5.61
C SER A 125 -21.40 -41.96 -4.35
N GLU A 126 -20.19 -41.41 -4.38
CA GLU A 126 -19.55 -40.71 -3.27
C GLU A 126 -18.87 -39.44 -3.83
N GLY A 127 -18.79 -38.40 -2.99
CA GLY A 127 -18.00 -37.21 -3.29
C GLY A 127 -16.50 -37.48 -3.20
N TYR A 128 -15.70 -36.58 -3.77
CA TYR A 128 -14.26 -36.55 -3.58
C TYR A 128 -13.92 -36.11 -2.16
N PRO A 129 -12.84 -36.65 -1.56
CA PRO A 129 -12.28 -36.02 -0.37
C PRO A 129 -11.86 -34.58 -0.70
N VAL A 130 -12.12 -33.65 0.22
CA VAL A 130 -11.77 -32.24 0.06
C VAL A 130 -10.69 -31.86 1.07
N SER A 131 -9.69 -31.11 0.62
CA SER A 131 -8.67 -30.48 1.47
C SER A 131 -8.74 -28.97 1.29
N TYR A 132 -8.67 -28.22 2.38
CA TYR A 132 -8.57 -26.77 2.35
C TYR A 132 -7.11 -26.41 2.57
N THR A 133 -6.44 -25.88 1.53
CA THR A 133 -4.99 -25.64 1.48
C THR A 133 -4.11 -26.91 1.52
N ASN A 134 -2.79 -26.70 1.44
CA ASN A 134 -1.74 -27.71 1.52
C ASN A 134 -1.64 -28.37 2.91
N ASP A 135 -2.43 -27.91 3.90
CA ASP A 135 -2.53 -28.51 5.22
C ASP A 135 -3.84 -29.32 5.34
N SER A 136 -3.71 -30.63 5.15
CA SER A 136 -4.81 -31.61 5.25
C SER A 136 -5.40 -31.77 6.66
N SER A 137 -4.95 -30.97 7.65
CA SER A 137 -5.51 -30.93 9.00
C SER A 137 -6.56 -29.84 9.23
N LEU A 138 -6.80 -28.96 8.24
CA LEU A 138 -7.77 -27.88 8.34
C LEU A 138 -9.15 -28.31 7.82
N ASP A 139 -10.19 -28.04 8.61
CA ASP A 139 -11.61 -28.30 8.26
C ASP A 139 -12.28 -27.06 7.61
N SER A 140 -11.54 -25.95 7.53
CA SER A 140 -11.95 -24.70 6.90
C SER A 140 -10.72 -23.85 6.53
N VAL A 141 -10.82 -23.07 5.45
CA VAL A 141 -9.85 -22.00 5.16
C VAL A 141 -10.52 -20.65 5.37
N CYS A 142 -9.89 -19.82 6.18
CA CYS A 142 -10.40 -18.51 6.54
C CYS A 142 -9.47 -17.42 6.01
N PHE A 143 -10.07 -16.32 5.55
CA PHE A 143 -9.38 -15.11 5.14
C PHE A 143 -10.07 -13.91 5.78
N THR A 144 -9.27 -12.96 6.26
CA THR A 144 -9.80 -11.69 6.75
C THR A 144 -9.79 -10.70 5.59
N PRO A 145 -10.96 -10.28 5.06
CA PRO A 145 -11.05 -9.15 4.16
C PRO A 145 -10.47 -7.93 4.90
N CYS A 146 -9.44 -7.33 4.32
CA CYS A 146 -8.73 -6.26 4.99
C CYS A 146 -9.47 -4.92 4.83
N MET A 147 -9.21 -3.98 5.74
CA MET A 147 -9.77 -2.62 5.58
C MET A 147 -8.88 -1.80 4.65
N ASN A 148 -9.32 -1.60 3.41
CA ASN A 148 -8.68 -0.65 2.51
C ASN A 148 -9.22 0.77 2.74
N SER A 149 -8.53 1.58 3.54
CA SER A 149 -8.85 3.01 3.73
C SER A 149 -8.35 3.91 2.58
N GLY A 150 -8.06 3.33 1.42
CA GLY A 150 -7.51 4.02 0.23
C GLY A 150 -6.00 3.80 0.02
N CYS A 151 -5.35 2.99 0.85
CA CYS A 151 -3.90 2.76 0.83
C CYS A 151 -3.49 1.28 0.83
N GLY A 152 -4.43 0.38 0.62
CA GLY A 152 -4.20 -1.06 0.71
C GLY A 152 -4.40 -1.62 2.12
N CYS A 153 -4.08 -2.89 2.27
CA CYS A 153 -4.44 -3.72 3.40
C CYS A 153 -3.74 -3.33 4.71
N ASP A 154 -4.53 -3.15 5.78
CA ASP A 154 -4.03 -2.83 7.13
C ASP A 154 -3.10 -1.61 7.19
N LEU A 155 -3.15 -0.77 6.16
CA LEU A 155 -2.44 0.48 6.07
C LEU A 155 -3.39 1.61 6.45
N ALA A 156 -2.85 2.59 7.19
CA ALA A 156 -3.59 3.82 7.43
C ALA A 156 -3.98 4.43 6.09
N GLY A 157 -5.19 5.00 6.02
CA GLY A 157 -5.65 5.71 4.83
C GLY A 157 -4.72 6.87 4.45
N PRO A 158 -4.97 7.49 3.28
CA PRO A 158 -4.15 8.60 2.81
C PRO A 158 -3.98 9.66 3.88
N SER A 159 -2.74 10.10 4.09
CA SER A 159 -2.36 11.00 5.18
C SER A 159 -1.54 12.18 4.67
N GLY A 160 -1.14 13.07 5.57
CA GLY A 160 -0.41 14.29 5.24
C GLY A 160 -1.23 15.32 4.45
N CYS A 161 -0.62 16.44 4.13
CA CYS A 161 -1.22 17.51 3.34
C CYS A 161 -1.39 17.18 1.85
N ASP A 162 -0.71 16.14 1.36
CA ASP A 162 -0.77 15.68 -0.03
C ASP A 162 -1.74 14.51 -0.25
N ASN A 163 -2.35 13.98 0.82
CA ASN A 163 -3.22 12.79 0.79
C ASN A 163 -2.54 11.60 0.09
N THR A 164 -1.27 11.37 0.39
CA THR A 164 -0.55 10.17 -0.06
C THR A 164 -0.47 9.16 1.07
N CYS A 165 -0.53 7.88 0.72
CA CYS A 165 -0.38 6.78 1.67
C CYS A 165 0.95 6.84 2.42
N GLY A 166 0.88 6.84 3.76
CA GLY A 166 2.07 6.89 4.62
C GLY A 166 2.77 8.25 4.61
N SER A 167 2.17 9.29 4.04
CA SER A 167 2.75 10.63 4.05
C SER A 167 2.70 11.25 5.45
N THR A 168 3.79 11.92 5.80
CA THR A 168 3.92 12.76 7.00
C THR A 168 4.17 14.22 6.62
N LEU A 169 3.88 14.60 5.37
CA LEU A 169 4.04 15.97 4.93
C LEU A 169 3.00 16.85 5.60
N GLU A 170 3.45 18.01 6.07
CA GLU A 170 2.60 19.01 6.70
C GLU A 170 2.59 20.29 5.86
N ILE A 171 1.53 21.08 6.03
CA ILE A 171 1.45 22.42 5.47
C ILE A 171 2.38 23.33 6.31
N ASP A 172 3.32 24.00 5.66
CA ASP A 172 4.22 24.96 6.32
C ASP A 172 3.54 26.31 6.61
N ASP A 173 4.25 27.28 7.18
CA ASP A 173 3.69 28.59 7.54
C ASP A 173 3.27 29.40 6.30
N CYS A 174 3.79 29.04 5.12
CA CYS A 174 3.46 29.64 3.83
C CYS A 174 2.31 28.94 3.11
N GLY A 175 1.72 27.92 3.72
CA GLY A 175 0.62 27.18 3.11
C GLY A 175 1.08 26.15 2.08
N VAL A 176 2.38 25.85 2.01
CA VAL A 176 2.95 24.91 1.05
C VAL A 176 3.15 23.55 1.71
N CYS A 177 2.59 22.52 1.08
CA CYS A 177 2.72 21.15 1.55
C CYS A 177 4.16 20.65 1.37
N GLY A 178 4.84 20.32 2.47
CA GLY A 178 6.25 19.91 2.44
C GLY A 178 7.22 21.00 1.99
N GLY A 179 6.83 22.29 2.16
CA GLY A 179 7.63 23.44 1.72
C GLY A 179 8.74 23.86 2.69
N ASP A 180 8.70 23.40 3.95
CA ASP A 180 9.69 23.70 5.00
C ASP A 180 10.03 25.21 5.13
N ASN A 181 9.05 26.09 4.87
CA ASN A 181 9.20 27.54 4.86
C ASN A 181 10.24 28.06 3.85
N ALA A 182 10.55 27.30 2.79
CA ALA A 182 11.52 27.71 1.77
C ALA A 182 11.12 28.99 1.01
N ASP A 183 9.82 29.32 1.01
CA ASP A 183 9.28 30.54 0.42
C ASP A 183 9.33 31.75 1.37
N GLN A 184 9.76 31.59 2.64
CA GLN A 184 9.96 32.72 3.54
C GLN A 184 11.23 33.49 3.18
N ASP A 185 11.14 34.82 3.23
CA ASP A 185 12.32 35.67 3.26
C ASP A 185 12.98 35.67 4.65
N CYS A 186 14.10 36.37 4.80
CA CYS A 186 14.81 36.42 6.09
C CYS A 186 14.01 37.09 7.22
N ALA A 187 12.94 37.84 6.90
CA ALA A 187 12.04 38.46 7.87
C ALA A 187 10.91 37.50 8.29
N GLY A 188 10.87 36.29 7.73
CA GLY A 188 9.81 35.31 7.94
C GLY A 188 8.56 35.58 7.13
N GLU A 189 8.61 36.48 6.14
CA GLU A 189 7.47 36.78 5.28
C GLU A 189 7.45 35.83 4.07
N CYS A 190 6.36 35.07 3.93
CA CYS A 190 6.15 34.18 2.79
C CYS A 190 6.02 34.95 1.47
N GLY A 191 6.85 34.62 0.48
CA GLY A 191 6.95 35.36 -0.78
C GLY A 191 7.49 36.78 -0.62
N GLY A 192 8.10 37.07 0.54
CA GLY A 192 8.75 38.33 0.82
C GLY A 192 9.99 38.55 -0.05
N SER A 193 10.59 39.73 0.08
CA SER A 193 11.74 40.14 -0.73
C SER A 193 12.95 40.55 0.11
N ALA A 194 12.83 40.48 1.44
CA ALA A 194 13.97 40.71 2.30
C ALA A 194 15.06 39.66 2.02
N TRP A 195 16.31 40.02 2.27
CA TRP A 195 17.43 39.13 2.01
C TRP A 195 18.45 39.23 3.13
N GLU A 196 19.18 38.14 3.33
CA GLU A 196 20.21 38.06 4.36
C GLU A 196 21.49 38.76 3.85
N SER A 197 21.85 39.88 4.47
CA SER A 197 23.15 40.54 4.27
C SER A 197 24.10 40.24 5.42
N ASP A 198 25.35 40.72 5.32
CA ASP A 198 26.32 40.63 6.42
C ASP A 198 25.92 41.48 7.66
N CYS A 199 24.91 42.35 7.50
CA CYS A 199 24.25 43.12 8.55
C CYS A 199 22.98 42.48 9.10
N GLY A 200 22.64 41.27 8.63
CA GLY A 200 21.41 40.57 8.95
C GLY A 200 20.33 40.77 7.88
N CYS A 201 19.08 40.52 8.26
CA CYS A 201 17.97 40.62 7.34
C CYS A 201 17.62 42.08 6.99
N VAL A 202 17.65 42.42 5.69
CA VAL A 202 17.38 43.77 5.18
C VAL A 202 16.33 43.74 4.05
N ALA A 203 15.67 44.88 3.82
CA ALA A 203 14.69 45.03 2.75
C ALA A 203 15.32 44.92 1.35
N SER A 204 14.52 44.59 0.34
CA SER A 204 14.99 44.41 -1.06
C SER A 204 15.58 45.68 -1.70
N ASP A 205 15.27 46.86 -1.18
CA ASP A 205 15.79 48.15 -1.64
C ASP A 205 16.98 48.66 -0.81
N ASN A 206 17.44 47.87 0.17
CA ASN A 206 18.61 48.17 0.98
C ASN A 206 19.89 47.59 0.33
N SER A 207 20.99 48.32 0.42
CA SER A 207 22.31 47.89 -0.10
C SER A 207 22.99 46.83 0.77
N GLY A 208 22.53 46.65 2.01
CA GLY A 208 23.03 45.66 2.95
C GLY A 208 24.31 46.09 3.69
N ASP A 209 24.71 47.35 3.56
CA ASP A 209 25.94 47.97 4.09
C ASP A 209 25.66 48.99 5.22
N ASP A 210 24.41 49.09 5.70
CA ASP A 210 24.02 50.04 6.76
C ASP A 210 24.78 49.83 8.10
N CYS A 211 25.31 48.62 8.33
CA CYS A 211 26.13 48.30 9.49
C CYS A 211 27.64 48.32 9.21
N ASP A 212 28.05 48.64 7.98
CA ASP A 212 29.45 48.68 7.61
C ASP A 212 30.12 49.86 8.29
N ASP A 213 31.33 49.64 8.77
CA ASP A 213 32.17 50.73 9.23
C ASP A 213 32.72 51.56 8.05
N CYS A 214 33.46 52.63 8.32
CA CYS A 214 33.98 53.48 7.25
C CYS A 214 34.98 52.77 6.31
N ALA A 215 35.49 51.59 6.70
CA ALA A 215 36.37 50.77 5.87
C ALA A 215 35.59 49.77 5.01
N GLY A 216 34.26 49.75 5.12
CA GLY A 216 33.38 48.80 4.44
C GLY A 216 33.38 47.42 5.09
N GLU A 217 33.76 47.30 6.36
CA GLU A 217 33.68 46.03 7.11
C GLU A 217 32.35 45.95 7.86
N PRO A 218 31.49 44.95 7.59
CA PRO A 218 30.21 44.77 8.29
C PRO A 218 30.40 44.61 9.80
N ASN A 219 29.65 45.40 10.58
CA ASN A 219 29.77 45.47 12.05
C ASN A 219 31.21 45.75 12.53
N GLY A 220 31.99 46.45 11.71
CA GLY A 220 33.34 46.88 12.03
C GLY A 220 33.38 47.97 13.10
N THR A 221 34.58 48.41 13.45
CA THR A 221 34.79 49.43 14.51
C THR A 221 35.53 50.66 14.03
N ALA A 222 35.91 50.70 12.75
CA ALA A 222 36.49 51.91 12.18
C ALA A 222 35.45 53.05 12.19
N TRP A 223 35.89 54.29 12.28
CA TRP A 223 35.01 55.45 12.36
C TRP A 223 35.52 56.57 11.48
N GLU A 224 34.61 57.41 11.00
CA GLU A 224 35.01 58.54 10.17
C GLU A 224 35.54 59.71 11.00
N SER A 225 36.78 60.12 10.72
CA SER A 225 37.39 61.33 11.26
C SER A 225 37.57 62.39 10.17
N ASP A 226 38.04 63.58 10.55
CA ASP A 226 38.36 64.65 9.59
C ASP A 226 39.60 64.30 8.71
N CYS A 227 40.33 63.24 9.08
CA CYS A 227 41.43 62.63 8.31
C CYS A 227 41.00 61.43 7.46
N GLY A 228 39.70 61.13 7.42
CA GLY A 228 39.14 59.94 6.79
C GLY A 228 39.00 58.75 7.75
N CYS A 229 38.83 57.56 7.17
CA CYS A 229 38.50 56.37 7.93
C CYS A 229 39.69 55.86 8.76
N VAL A 230 39.49 55.75 10.08
CA VAL A 230 40.53 55.33 11.04
C VAL A 230 40.05 54.20 11.96
N ALA A 231 41.00 53.43 12.50
CA ALA A 231 40.72 52.36 13.45
C ALA A 231 40.14 52.89 14.78
N SER A 232 39.44 52.02 15.52
CA SER A 232 38.81 52.38 16.81
C SER A 232 39.76 52.83 17.91
N ASP A 233 41.06 52.54 17.78
CA ASP A 233 42.11 52.95 18.71
C ASP A 233 42.91 54.19 18.25
N ASN A 234 42.54 54.78 17.11
CA ASN A 234 43.13 56.00 16.58
C ASN A 234 42.39 57.24 17.11
N SER A 235 43.12 58.32 17.40
CA SER A 235 42.56 59.62 17.83
C SER A 235 41.93 60.42 16.68
N GLY A 236 42.21 60.06 15.43
CA GLY A 236 41.64 60.68 14.24
C GLY A 236 42.25 62.03 13.86
N ASP A 237 43.39 62.40 14.47
CA ASP A 237 44.15 63.65 14.30
C ASP A 237 45.52 63.43 13.61
N ASP A 238 45.76 62.25 13.04
CA ASP A 238 47.04 61.89 12.41
C ASP A 238 47.40 62.78 11.20
N CYS A 239 46.42 63.45 10.60
CA CYS A 239 46.62 64.41 9.51
C CYS A 239 46.66 65.87 10.00
N ASP A 240 46.33 66.14 11.26
CA ASP A 240 46.22 67.49 11.79
C ASP A 240 47.59 68.20 11.83
N ASP A 241 47.57 69.49 11.55
CA ASP A 241 48.68 70.37 11.78
C ASP A 241 48.87 70.71 13.29
N CYS A 242 49.89 71.51 13.60
CA CYS A 242 50.16 71.90 15.00
C CYS A 242 49.08 72.80 15.64
N ALA A 243 48.09 73.27 14.87
CA ALA A 243 46.93 74.02 15.35
C ALA A 243 45.68 73.15 15.50
N GLY A 244 45.74 71.86 15.13
CA GLY A 244 44.59 70.95 15.13
C GLY A 244 43.67 71.15 13.92
N GLU A 245 44.23 71.60 12.78
CA GLU A 245 43.51 71.67 11.50
C GLU A 245 43.97 70.53 10.57
N PRO A 246 43.05 69.75 9.95
CA PRO A 246 43.33 68.66 9.01
C PRO A 246 44.04 69.05 7.70
#